data_AF-A0A2U2DHB3-F1
#
_entry.id   AF-A0A2U2DHB3-F1
#
_cell.length_a   1.000
_cell.length_b   1.000
_cell.length_c   1.000
_cell.angle_alpha   90.00
_cell.angle_beta   90.00
_cell.angle_gamma   90.00
#
_symmetry.space_group_name_H-M   'P 1'
#
loop_
_entity.id
_entity.type
_entity.pdbx_description
1 polymer ?
#
loop_
_entity_poly.entity_id
_entity_poly.type
_entity_poly.pdbx_seq_one_letter_code
_entity_poly.pdbx_strand_id
1 'polypeptide(L)'
;MLLFACFFGSASFFAVQGETWSREQGVIAGPVEAQVIRVIDGDTLLVEARPWPQQRIEVYVRLRGIDTPELRARCAQSRNAALQAKKLLADLASENPTLWLRDISGDKYFGRIVADVTFASGVNPAEALLFAGYARTYDGGRKDGETCSAVNETAFP
;
A
#
# COMPACT_ATOMS: atom_id res chain seq x y z
N MET A 1 1.74 -76.07 -25.08
CA MET A 1 0.96 -75.31 -24.09
C MET A 1 1.74 -74.04 -23.81
N LEU A 2 1.40 -72.95 -24.50
CA LEU A 2 2.06 -71.64 -24.35
C LEU A 2 1.69 -71.06 -22.99
N LEU A 3 2.69 -70.66 -22.20
CA LEU A 3 2.48 -69.84 -21.01
C LEU A 3 3.08 -68.45 -21.24
N PHE A 4 2.17 -67.50 -21.20
CA PHE A 4 2.32 -66.06 -21.42
C PHE A 4 3.36 -65.44 -20.48
N ALA A 5 4.30 -64.69 -21.06
CA ALA A 5 5.09 -63.71 -20.33
C ALA A 5 4.24 -62.45 -20.12
N CYS A 6 3.96 -62.10 -18.86
CA CYS A 6 3.43 -60.79 -18.49
C CYS A 6 4.50 -60.03 -17.70
N PHE A 7 5.40 -59.34 -18.40
CA PHE A 7 6.25 -58.33 -17.80
C PHE A 7 5.38 -57.11 -17.50
N PHE A 8 5.05 -56.91 -16.23
CA PHE A 8 4.42 -55.68 -15.74
C PHE A 8 5.41 -54.53 -15.94
N GLY A 9 5.17 -53.69 -16.95
CA GLY A 9 5.91 -52.45 -17.14
C GLY A 9 5.67 -51.53 -15.94
N SER A 10 6.69 -51.34 -15.12
CA SER A 10 6.75 -50.26 -14.14
C SER A 10 6.83 -48.94 -14.91
N ALA A 11 5.68 -48.33 -15.18
CA ALA A 11 5.61 -46.96 -15.65
C ALA A 11 6.14 -46.06 -14.53
N SER A 12 7.41 -45.69 -14.64
CA SER A 12 8.01 -44.63 -13.82
C SER A 12 7.30 -43.33 -14.17
N PHE A 13 6.28 -42.97 -13.40
CA PHE A 13 5.70 -41.64 -13.39
C PHE A 13 6.78 -40.68 -12.92
N PHE A 14 7.45 -40.02 -13.87
CA PHE A 14 8.18 -38.80 -13.58
C PHE A 14 7.15 -37.76 -13.15
N ALA A 15 7.00 -37.59 -11.84
CA ALA A 15 6.31 -36.44 -11.29
C ALA A 15 7.09 -35.20 -11.78
N VAL A 16 6.53 -34.48 -12.75
CA VAL A 16 6.94 -33.11 -13.05
C VAL A 16 6.71 -32.33 -11.77
N GLN A 17 7.78 -32.08 -11.03
CA GLN A 17 7.78 -31.09 -9.98
C GLN A 17 7.61 -29.75 -10.68
N GLY A 18 6.36 -29.31 -10.81
CA GLY A 18 6.09 -27.92 -11.11
C GLY A 18 6.71 -27.11 -9.99
N GLU A 19 7.82 -26.45 -10.29
CA GLU A 19 8.38 -25.43 -9.42
C GLU A 19 7.27 -24.40 -9.21
N THR A 20 6.64 -24.44 -8.04
CA THR A 20 5.76 -23.37 -7.61
C THR A 20 6.66 -22.14 -7.56
N TRP A 21 6.46 -21.21 -8.49
CA TRP A 21 7.02 -19.87 -8.38
C TRP A 21 6.70 -19.37 -6.97
N SER A 22 7.68 -19.45 -6.07
CA SER A 22 7.52 -18.94 -4.72
C SER A 22 7.15 -17.47 -4.88
N ARG A 23 6.05 -17.08 -4.26
CA ARG A 23 5.69 -15.68 -4.03
C ARG A 23 6.73 -15.04 -3.09
N GLU A 24 8.00 -15.01 -3.48
CA GLU A 24 8.91 -14.02 -2.96
C GLU A 24 8.35 -12.68 -3.40
N GLN A 25 7.59 -12.08 -2.50
CA GLN A 25 7.09 -10.73 -2.61
C GLN A 25 8.33 -9.85 -2.80
N GLY A 26 8.57 -9.42 -4.03
CA GLY A 26 9.74 -8.64 -4.42
C GLY A 26 9.72 -7.27 -3.77
N VAL A 27 10.23 -7.19 -2.53
CA VAL A 27 10.45 -5.92 -1.84
C VAL A 27 11.66 -5.25 -2.47
N ILE A 28 11.47 -4.03 -2.95
CA ILE A 28 12.54 -3.18 -3.46
C ILE A 28 12.95 -2.25 -2.33
N ALA A 29 14.19 -2.38 -1.83
CA ALA A 29 14.67 -1.58 -0.69
C ALA A 29 14.60 -0.06 -0.94
N GLY A 30 14.81 0.39 -2.18
CA GLY A 30 14.97 1.81 -2.50
C GLY A 30 16.34 2.33 -2.04
N PRO A 31 16.50 3.66 -1.86
CA PRO A 31 15.51 4.69 -2.06
C PRO A 31 15.25 4.96 -3.55
N VAL A 32 13.98 5.07 -3.94
CA VAL A 32 13.58 5.55 -5.27
C VAL A 32 13.08 6.97 -5.15
N GLU A 33 13.65 7.89 -5.93
CA GLU A 33 13.15 9.27 -6.01
C GLU A 33 11.81 9.30 -6.75
N ALA A 34 10.87 10.08 -6.24
CA ALA A 34 9.62 10.35 -6.94
C ALA A 34 9.14 11.80 -6.73
N GLN A 35 8.28 12.25 -7.65
CA GLN A 35 7.59 13.53 -7.55
C GLN A 35 6.09 13.30 -7.35
N VAL A 36 5.48 14.02 -6.43
CA VAL A 36 4.04 13.97 -6.21
C VAL A 36 3.33 14.60 -7.40
N ILE A 37 2.49 13.81 -8.07
CA ILE A 37 1.57 14.31 -9.10
C ILE A 37 0.28 14.77 -8.45
N ARG A 38 -0.29 13.95 -7.56
CA ARG A 38 -1.59 14.22 -6.94
C ARG A 38 -1.80 13.42 -5.66
N VAL A 39 -2.49 14.01 -4.68
CA VAL A 39 -3.03 13.29 -3.53
C VAL A 39 -4.39 12.68 -3.86
N ILE A 40 -4.47 11.36 -3.79
CA ILE A 40 -5.68 10.60 -4.14
C ILE A 40 -6.61 10.51 -2.94
N ASP A 41 -6.10 9.99 -1.83
CA ASP A 41 -6.80 9.80 -0.56
C ASP A 41 -5.92 10.26 0.61
N GLY A 42 -6.38 10.08 1.86
CA GLY A 42 -5.62 10.47 3.06
C GLY A 42 -4.33 9.67 3.28
N ASP A 43 -4.18 8.50 2.64
CA ASP A 43 -3.03 7.62 2.75
C ASP A 43 -2.42 7.24 1.38
N THR A 44 -2.95 7.78 0.28
CA THR A 44 -2.63 7.34 -1.08
C THR A 44 -2.22 8.52 -1.96
N LEU A 45 -1.00 8.42 -2.51
CA LEU A 45 -0.40 9.39 -3.44
C LEU A 45 -0.33 8.80 -4.85
N LEU A 46 -0.48 9.63 -5.87
CA LEU A 46 -0.03 9.33 -7.23
C LEU A 46 1.30 10.06 -7.42
N VAL A 47 2.34 9.31 -7.77
CA VAL A 47 3.69 9.85 -7.92
C VAL A 47 4.29 9.45 -9.26
N GLU A 48 5.17 10.28 -9.79
CA GLU A 48 6.10 9.91 -10.86
C GLU A 48 7.39 9.40 -10.23
N ALA A 49 7.56 8.08 -10.17
CA ALA A 49 8.79 7.45 -9.68
C ALA A 49 9.86 7.36 -10.78
N ARG A 50 11.12 7.51 -10.38
CA ARG A 50 12.30 7.46 -11.27
C ARG A 50 13.29 6.40 -10.79
N PRO A 51 13.00 5.11 -11.04
CA PRO A 51 13.86 4.02 -10.56
C PRO A 51 15.22 3.98 -11.27
N TRP A 52 15.30 4.43 -12.52
CA TRP A 52 16.52 4.46 -13.31
C TRP A 52 16.60 5.73 -14.17
N PRO A 53 17.81 6.09 -14.65
CA PRO A 53 17.95 7.13 -15.67
C PRO A 53 17.00 6.90 -16.83
N GLN A 54 16.34 7.97 -17.28
CA GLN A 54 15.41 7.99 -18.41
C GLN A 54 14.10 7.19 -18.22
N GLN A 55 13.86 6.59 -17.04
CA GLN A 55 12.58 5.94 -16.72
C GLN A 55 11.72 6.80 -15.80
N ARG A 56 10.46 6.97 -16.18
CA ARG A 56 9.42 7.65 -15.40
C ARG A 56 8.21 6.76 -15.36
N ILE A 57 7.75 6.44 -14.15
CA ILE A 57 6.63 5.52 -13.94
C ILE A 57 5.63 6.21 -13.03
N GLU A 58 4.40 6.38 -13.50
CA GLU A 58 3.30 6.80 -12.64
C GLU A 58 2.80 5.62 -11.82
N VAL A 59 2.79 5.78 -10.50
CA VAL A 59 2.37 4.71 -9.59
C VAL A 59 1.60 5.28 -8.41
N TYR A 60 0.58 4.54 -8.00
CA TYR A 60 -0.14 4.81 -6.76
C TYR A 60 0.65 4.23 -5.57
N VAL A 61 0.98 5.09 -4.61
CA VAL A 61 1.73 4.74 -3.41
C VAL A 61 0.81 4.88 -2.20
N ARG A 62 0.59 3.78 -1.50
CA ARG A 62 -0.05 3.76 -0.19
C ARG A 62 1.02 3.89 0.90
N LEU A 63 0.79 4.81 1.84
CA LEU A 63 1.66 5.01 2.98
C LEU A 63 1.65 3.77 3.88
N ARG A 64 2.84 3.23 4.17
CA ARG A 64 2.98 2.06 5.05
C ARG A 64 2.60 2.39 6.49
N GLY A 65 2.03 1.41 7.19
CA GLY A 65 1.82 1.48 8.65
C GLY A 65 0.60 2.29 9.07
N ILE A 66 -0.13 2.89 8.12
CA ILE A 66 -1.28 3.73 8.43
C ILE A 66 -2.52 3.38 7.60
N ASP A 67 -3.67 3.76 8.13
CA ASP A 67 -4.95 3.75 7.44
C ASP A 67 -5.72 5.03 7.76
N THR A 68 -6.22 5.69 6.72
CA THR A 68 -7.08 6.87 6.86
C THR A 68 -8.54 6.52 6.57
N PRO A 69 -9.50 7.27 7.12
CA PRO A 69 -10.90 7.14 6.75
C PRO A 69 -11.10 7.31 5.24
N GLU A 70 -12.06 6.57 4.68
CA GLU A 70 -12.32 6.56 3.23
C GLU A 70 -13.17 7.78 2.82
N LEU A 71 -12.83 8.47 1.73
CA LEU A 71 -13.61 9.62 1.24
C LEU A 71 -15.07 9.27 0.89
N ARG A 72 -15.32 8.01 0.54
CA ARG A 72 -16.64 7.49 0.18
C ARG A 72 -17.38 6.83 1.36
N ALA A 73 -16.95 7.12 2.59
CA ALA A 73 -17.62 6.63 3.79
C ALA A 73 -19.10 7.04 3.84
N ARG A 74 -19.93 6.17 4.41
CA ARG A 74 -21.37 6.44 4.60
C ARG A 74 -21.59 7.57 5.62
N CYS A 75 -20.75 7.61 6.65
CA CYS A 75 -20.81 8.57 7.74
C CYS A 75 -20.25 9.93 7.33
N ALA A 76 -20.96 11.02 7.68
CA ALA A 76 -20.44 12.38 7.46
C ALA A 76 -19.16 12.66 8.26
N GLN A 77 -19.06 12.15 9.49
CA GLN A 77 -17.88 12.33 10.33
C GLN A 77 -16.63 11.66 9.72
N SER A 78 -16.77 10.42 9.24
CA SER A 78 -15.67 9.71 8.57
C SER A 78 -15.24 10.44 7.29
N ARG A 79 -16.20 10.91 6.47
CA ARG A 79 -15.88 11.72 5.29
C ARG A 79 -15.15 13.02 5.64
N ASN A 80 -15.57 13.71 6.70
CA ASN A 80 -14.89 14.93 7.15
C ASN A 80 -13.46 14.63 7.61
N ALA A 81 -13.26 13.55 8.39
CA ALA A 81 -11.93 13.12 8.79
C ALA A 81 -11.06 12.73 7.58
N ALA A 82 -11.61 12.03 6.59
CA ALA A 82 -10.94 11.70 5.33
C ALA A 82 -10.51 12.96 4.56
N LEU A 83 -11.36 13.99 4.53
CA LEU A 83 -11.05 15.28 3.91
C LEU A 83 -9.93 16.02 4.65
N GLN A 84 -9.92 16.00 5.98
CA GLN A 84 -8.84 16.59 6.77
C GLN A 84 -7.51 15.85 6.56
N ALA A 85 -7.53 14.51 6.56
CA ALA A 85 -6.36 13.68 6.26
C ALA A 85 -5.78 14.02 4.88
N LYS A 86 -6.64 14.01 3.85
CA LYS A 86 -6.26 14.36 2.48
C LYS A 86 -5.72 15.78 2.37
N LYS A 87 -6.34 16.74 3.07
CA LYS A 87 -5.88 18.13 3.08
C LYS A 87 -4.48 18.24 3.67
N LEU A 88 -4.23 17.65 4.85
CA LEU A 88 -2.91 17.68 5.48
C LEU A 88 -1.85 17.08 4.55
N LEU A 89 -2.14 15.92 3.95
CA LEU A 89 -1.21 15.28 3.03
C LEU A 89 -0.95 16.14 1.77
N ALA A 90 -1.97 16.82 1.26
CA ALA A 90 -1.84 17.74 0.12
C ALA A 90 -1.04 19.00 0.46
N ASP A 91 -1.21 19.55 1.66
CA ASP A 91 -0.43 20.70 2.13
C ASP A 91 1.05 20.32 2.25
N LEU A 92 1.37 19.18 2.89
CA LEU A 92 2.74 18.65 3.00
C LEU A 92 3.39 18.40 1.63
N ALA A 93 2.64 17.81 0.70
CA ALA A 93 3.12 17.53 -0.66
C ALA A 93 3.31 18.79 -1.51
N SER A 94 2.52 19.83 -1.26
CA SER A 94 2.63 21.12 -1.97
C SER A 94 3.86 21.90 -1.52
N GLU A 95 4.20 21.83 -0.23
CA GLU A 95 5.45 22.37 0.30
C GLU A 95 6.68 21.56 -0.15
N ASN A 96 6.51 20.25 -0.33
CA ASN A 96 7.58 19.31 -0.65
C ASN A 96 7.16 18.35 -1.78
N PRO A 97 7.29 18.74 -3.07
CA PRO A 97 6.84 17.89 -4.17
C PRO A 97 7.72 16.66 -4.39
N THR A 98 8.97 16.67 -3.93
CA THR A 98 9.92 15.55 -4.08
C THR A 98 9.95 14.67 -2.84
N LEU A 99 9.95 13.36 -3.03
CA LEU A 99 9.98 12.36 -1.97
C LEU A 99 10.86 11.15 -2.32
N TRP A 100 11.17 10.36 -1.29
CA TRP A 100 11.90 9.11 -1.35
C TRP A 100 10.98 7.96 -0.95
N LEU A 101 10.96 6.92 -1.78
CA LEU A 101 10.25 5.67 -1.53
C LEU A 101 11.24 4.60 -1.05
N ARG A 102 10.97 3.97 0.08
CA ARG A 102 11.74 2.84 0.65
C ARG A 102 10.85 1.66 0.94
N ASP A 103 11.47 0.49 1.07
CA ASP A 103 10.81 -0.78 1.40
C ASP A 103 9.55 -0.98 0.55
N ILE A 104 9.70 -0.87 -0.77
CA ILE A 104 8.59 -0.83 -1.71
C ILE A 104 8.11 -2.26 -1.97
N SER A 105 6.83 -2.52 -1.70
CA SER A 105 6.18 -3.81 -1.92
C SER A 105 4.89 -3.64 -2.73
N GLY A 106 4.51 -4.66 -3.51
CA GLY A 106 3.20 -4.65 -4.17
C GLY A 106 2.04 -4.70 -3.18
N ASP A 107 0.96 -3.95 -3.45
CA ASP A 107 -0.32 -4.14 -2.75
C ASP A 107 -0.94 -5.49 -3.18
N LYS A 108 -1.84 -6.03 -2.36
CA LYS A 108 -2.48 -7.36 -2.54
C LYS A 108 -3.09 -7.58 -3.93
N TYR A 109 -3.49 -6.50 -4.61
CA TYR A 109 -4.13 -6.50 -5.93
C TYR A 109 -3.28 -5.87 -7.05
N PHE A 110 -2.00 -5.57 -6.78
CA PHE A 110 -1.02 -5.01 -7.74
C PHE A 110 -1.44 -3.72 -8.47
N GLY A 111 -2.54 -3.06 -8.07
CA GLY A 111 -2.94 -1.75 -8.60
C GLY A 111 -2.22 -0.57 -7.95
N ARG A 112 -1.49 -0.82 -6.84
CA ARG A 112 -0.74 0.16 -6.04
C ARG A 112 0.49 -0.52 -5.43
N ILE A 113 1.44 0.29 -4.98
CA ILE A 113 2.54 -0.15 -4.12
C ILE A 113 2.32 0.36 -2.69
N VAL A 114 2.92 -0.33 -1.72
CA VAL A 114 3.04 0.11 -0.34
C VAL A 114 4.51 0.43 -0.11
N ALA A 115 4.79 1.61 0.45
CA ALA A 115 6.16 2.06 0.67
C ALA A 115 6.25 2.97 1.90
N ASP A 116 7.43 3.02 2.49
CA ASP A 116 7.81 4.07 3.42
C ASP A 116 8.18 5.31 2.63
N VAL A 117 7.56 6.44 2.99
CA VAL A 117 7.69 7.71 2.27
C VAL A 117 8.38 8.73 3.16
N THR A 118 9.34 9.45 2.60
CA THR A 118 9.93 10.62 3.26
C THR A 118 10.07 11.74 2.25
N PHE A 119 9.54 12.91 2.55
CA PHE A 119 9.76 14.09 1.71
C PHE A 119 11.24 14.49 1.71
N ALA A 120 11.68 15.21 0.68
CA ALA A 120 13.05 15.70 0.60
C ALA A 120 13.44 16.63 1.77
N SER A 121 12.46 17.26 2.44
CA SER A 121 12.64 18.02 3.68
C SER A 121 12.93 17.17 4.92
N GLY A 122 12.77 15.85 4.84
CA GLY A 122 12.90 14.93 5.97
C GLY A 122 11.58 14.60 6.66
N VAL A 123 10.46 15.21 6.26
CA VAL A 123 9.15 14.95 6.87
C VAL A 123 8.60 13.58 6.43
N ASN A 124 8.17 12.77 7.40
CA ASN A 124 7.43 11.54 7.17
C ASN A 124 5.91 11.83 7.19
N PRO A 125 5.19 11.71 6.05
CA PRO A 125 3.75 11.98 6.01
C PRO A 125 2.93 11.02 6.87
N ALA A 126 3.35 9.76 7.02
CA ALA A 126 2.61 8.79 7.82
C ALA A 126 2.63 9.18 9.31
N GLU A 127 3.79 9.59 9.82
CA GLU A 127 3.94 10.11 11.18
C GLU A 127 3.17 11.41 11.38
N ALA A 128 3.22 12.33 10.42
CA ALA A 128 2.47 13.59 10.50
C ALA A 128 0.95 13.37 10.58
N LEU A 129 0.42 12.42 9.79
CA LEU A 129 -1.00 12.06 9.80
C LEU A 129 -1.42 11.36 11.10
N LEU A 130 -0.57 10.49 11.65
CA LEU A 130 -0.79 9.87 12.96
C LEU A 130 -0.79 10.90 14.07
N PHE A 131 0.19 11.81 14.09
CA PHE A 131 0.32 12.86 15.09
C PHE A 131 -0.87 13.83 15.07
N ALA A 132 -1.38 14.17 13.88
CA ALA A 132 -2.57 15.00 13.72
C ALA A 132 -3.89 14.29 14.06
N GLY A 133 -3.88 12.99 14.36
CA GLY A 133 -5.08 12.20 14.66
C GLY A 133 -5.95 11.90 13.43
N TYR A 134 -5.40 12.02 12.22
CA TYR A 134 -6.12 11.79 10.96
C TYR A 134 -5.92 10.39 10.38
N ALA A 135 -4.99 9.61 10.94
CA ALA A 135 -4.75 8.22 10.59
C ALA A 135 -4.73 7.32 11.84
N ARG A 136 -4.93 6.02 11.61
CA ARG A 136 -4.71 4.96 12.61
C ARG A 136 -3.57 4.07 12.16
N THR A 137 -2.84 3.50 13.13
CA THR A 137 -1.83 2.49 12.84
C THR A 137 -2.48 1.25 12.24
N TYR A 138 -1.89 0.72 11.17
CA TYR A 138 -2.43 -0.45 10.46
C TYR A 138 -1.30 -1.33 9.96
N ASP A 139 -1.38 -2.62 10.29
CA ASP A 139 -0.37 -3.65 10.03
C ASP A 139 -0.76 -4.61 8.90
N GLY A 140 -1.87 -4.35 8.20
CA GLY A 140 -2.41 -5.25 7.17
C GLY A 140 -3.46 -6.25 7.67
N GLY A 141 -3.86 -6.15 8.94
CA GLY A 141 -4.93 -6.95 9.54
C GLY A 141 -6.33 -6.70 8.96
N ARG A 142 -7.34 -7.34 9.55
CA ARG A 142 -8.73 -7.10 9.14
C ARG A 142 -9.17 -5.73 9.67
N LYS A 143 -9.62 -4.84 8.80
CA LYS A 143 -10.25 -3.58 9.24
C LYS A 143 -11.55 -3.91 9.97
N ASP A 144 -11.70 -3.43 11.19
CA ASP A 144 -13.01 -3.38 11.84
C ASP A 144 -13.91 -2.45 11.00
N GLY A 145 -15.15 -2.90 10.74
CA GLY A 145 -16.09 -2.10 9.95
C GLY A 145 -16.28 -0.71 10.57
N GLU A 146 -16.44 0.32 9.73
CA GLU A 146 -16.74 1.67 10.21
C GLU A 146 -18.01 1.67 11.07
N THR A 147 -17.85 1.73 12.39
CA THR A 147 -18.94 2.02 13.31
C THR A 147 -19.11 3.53 13.37
N CYS A 148 -20.21 4.03 12.80
CA CYS A 148 -20.64 5.41 13.01
C CYS A 148 -20.94 5.61 14.50
N SER A 149 -19.97 6.12 15.26
CA SER A 149 -20.26 6.60 16.62
C SER A 149 -20.78 8.03 16.46
N ALA A 150 -22.04 8.27 16.80
CA ALA A 150 -22.54 9.63 16.91
C ALA A 150 -21.69 10.34 17.98
N VAL A 151 -20.87 11.31 17.58
CA VAL A 151 -20.24 12.21 18.54
C VAL A 151 -21.36 12.99 19.22
N ASN A 152 -21.55 12.74 20.51
CA ASN A 152 -22.34 13.60 21.36
C ASN A 152 -21.58 14.93 21.46
N GLU A 153 -22.20 16.03 21.01
CA GLU A 153 -21.65 17.39 20.89
C GLU A 153 -21.32 18.07 22.25
N THR A 154 -20.90 17.31 23.26
CA THR A 154 -20.64 17.83 24.61
C THR A 154 -19.23 17.50 25.06
N ALA A 155 -18.24 18.17 24.48
CA ALA A 155 -17.01 18.54 25.18
C ALA A 155 -16.05 19.27 24.22
N PHE A 156 -16.05 20.59 24.23
CA PHE A 156 -14.81 21.37 24.35
C PHE A 156 -15.19 22.75 24.94
N PRO A 157 -14.56 23.19 26.04
CA PRO A 157 -14.83 24.49 26.67
C PRO A 157 -14.33 25.69 25.84
#